data_AF-A0A194X2A3-F1
#
_entry.id   AF-A0A194X2A3-F1
#
_cell.length_a   1.000
_cell.length_b   1.000
_cell.length_c   1.000
_cell.angle_alpha   90.00
_cell.angle_beta   90.00
_cell.angle_gamma   90.00
#
_symmetry.space_group_name_H-M   'P 1'
#
loop_
_entity.id
_entity.type
_entity.pdbx_description
1 polymer ?
#
loop_
_entity_poly.entity_id
_entity_poly.type
_entity_poly.pdbx_seq_one_letter_code
_entity_poly.pdbx_strand_id
1 'polypeptide(L)'
;MVALAPVSVASIVIGFISFSFTLAIWLHAFWESFVTIGQAPEQLQDALSTLRQALYEEREYLKRKRRRGNDKEEGRSSSKNRPTIYYEGGPTKVINDAVKDLIREFKAYERPFLETEHTGREKELEWSFDATQQYYKSDFVHRVLWLRSKGGVETIAEKLQKIQTRRIAVEVTEMHFQMSDMMGLVRDQEGRLRAIEERLQMSRVGWDELRRN
;
A
#
# COMPACT_ATOMS: atom_id res chain seq x y z
N MET A 1 53.27 47.29 -32.65
CA MET A 1 52.98 46.14 -31.77
C MET A 1 52.76 46.71 -30.38
N VAL A 2 51.53 46.66 -29.85
CA VAL A 2 51.20 47.26 -28.55
C VAL A 2 51.72 46.35 -27.45
N ALA A 3 52.78 46.77 -26.75
CA ALA A 3 53.30 46.07 -25.58
C ALA A 3 52.32 46.29 -24.42
N LEU A 4 51.58 45.26 -24.06
CA LEU A 4 50.74 45.26 -22.87
C LEU A 4 51.63 45.44 -21.63
N ALA A 5 51.36 46.47 -20.82
CA ALA A 5 52.09 46.69 -19.58
C ALA A 5 52.00 45.43 -18.70
N PRO A 6 53.10 44.94 -18.10
CA PRO A 6 53.13 43.68 -17.34
C PRO A 6 52.11 43.65 -16.20
N VAL A 7 51.75 44.82 -15.66
CA VAL A 7 50.72 44.99 -14.64
C VAL A 7 49.31 44.64 -15.15
N SER A 8 48.99 44.97 -16.41
CA SER A 8 47.70 44.63 -17.03
C SER A 8 47.58 43.13 -17.30
N VAL A 9 48.70 42.47 -17.65
CA VAL A 9 48.74 41.01 -17.82
C VAL A 9 48.52 40.32 -16.47
N ALA A 10 49.17 40.82 -15.42
CA ALA A 10 49.00 40.30 -14.06
C ALA A 10 47.54 40.40 -13.55
N SER A 11 46.86 41.54 -13.78
CA SER A 11 45.45 41.69 -13.36
C SER A 11 44.50 40.78 -14.12
N ILE A 12 44.75 40.52 -15.42
CA ILE A 12 43.93 39.60 -16.23
C ILE A 12 44.10 38.17 -15.70
N VAL A 13 45.32 37.73 -15.40
CA VAL A 13 45.60 36.39 -14.87
C VAL A 13 44.94 36.20 -13.50
N ILE A 14 45.08 37.18 -12.60
CA ILE A 14 44.44 37.14 -11.28
C ILE A 14 42.92 37.09 -11.42
N GLY A 15 42.33 37.92 -12.27
CA GLY A 15 40.89 37.90 -12.54
C GLY A 15 40.39 36.56 -13.07
N PHE A 16 41.16 35.92 -13.96
CA PHE A 16 40.83 34.60 -14.51
C PHE A 16 40.91 33.51 -13.45
N ILE A 17 41.91 33.57 -12.56
CA ILE A 17 42.05 32.62 -11.44
C ILE A 17 40.88 32.78 -10.48
N SER A 18 40.54 34.01 -10.08
CA SER A 18 39.40 34.27 -9.19
C SER A 18 38.07 33.86 -9.83
N PHE A 19 37.87 34.11 -11.12
CA PHE A 19 36.69 33.67 -11.86
C PHE A 19 36.60 32.14 -11.93
N SER A 20 37.72 31.47 -12.22
CA SER A 20 37.78 30.00 -12.27
C SER A 20 37.48 29.39 -10.91
N PHE A 21 37.97 29.99 -9.82
CA PHE A 21 37.69 29.53 -8.46
C PHE A 21 36.22 29.71 -8.08
N THR A 22 35.64 30.85 -8.46
CA THR A 22 34.20 31.13 -8.28
C THR A 22 33.35 30.13 -9.07
N LEU A 23 33.75 29.84 -10.31
CA LEU A 23 33.07 28.88 -11.18
C LEU A 23 33.20 27.45 -10.64
N ALA A 24 34.35 27.08 -10.09
CA ALA A 24 34.57 25.77 -9.47
C ALA A 24 33.69 25.57 -8.21
N ILE A 25 33.59 26.58 -7.34
CA ILE A 25 32.71 26.54 -6.16
C ILE A 25 31.25 26.42 -6.59
N TRP A 26 30.82 27.21 -7.58
CA TRP A 26 29.47 27.15 -8.10
C TRP A 26 29.17 25.79 -8.73
N LEU A 27 30.08 25.27 -9.56
CA LEU A 27 29.93 23.96 -10.20
C LEU A 27 29.92 22.84 -9.17
N HIS A 28 30.73 22.91 -8.11
CA HIS A 28 30.77 21.91 -7.04
C HIS A 28 29.45 21.87 -6.26
N ALA A 29 28.94 23.03 -5.80
CA ALA A 29 27.65 23.10 -5.11
C ALA A 29 26.47 22.67 -6.01
N PHE A 30 26.54 23.02 -7.29
CA PHE A 30 25.58 22.56 -8.29
C PHE A 30 25.68 21.04 -8.48
N TRP A 31 26.88 20.49 -8.59
CA TRP A 31 27.12 19.06 -8.80
C TRP A 31 26.71 18.21 -7.59
N GLU A 32 26.92 18.68 -6.36
CA GLU A 32 26.42 18.02 -5.15
C GLU A 32 24.88 17.93 -5.13
N SER A 33 24.20 18.95 -5.66
CA SER A 33 22.74 18.91 -5.85
C SER A 33 22.34 17.86 -6.90
N PHE A 34 23.12 17.69 -7.97
CA PHE A 34 22.92 16.64 -8.98
C PHE A 34 23.30 15.22 -8.50
N VAL A 35 24.27 15.07 -7.61
CA VAL A 35 24.63 13.77 -6.99
C VAL A 35 23.53 13.32 -6.04
N THR A 36 22.86 14.24 -5.36
CA THR A 36 21.65 13.97 -4.57
C THR A 36 20.49 13.49 -5.48
N ILE A 37 20.38 14.02 -6.70
CA ILE A 37 19.50 13.49 -7.77
C ILE A 37 20.01 12.11 -8.28
N GLY A 38 21.30 11.81 -8.09
CA GLY A 38 21.94 10.54 -8.42
C GLY A 38 21.56 9.36 -7.52
N GLN A 39 21.05 9.60 -6.30
CA GLN A 39 20.46 8.56 -5.42
C GLN A 39 18.97 8.29 -5.70
N ALA A 40 18.37 9.02 -6.64
CA ALA A 40 16.99 8.79 -7.07
C ALA A 40 16.70 7.47 -7.82
N PRO A 41 17.64 6.72 -8.45
CA PRO A 41 17.27 5.54 -9.23
C PRO A 41 16.75 4.39 -8.36
N GLU A 42 17.34 4.13 -7.19
CA GLU A 42 16.81 3.12 -6.26
C GLU A 42 15.47 3.58 -5.66
N GLN A 43 15.36 4.87 -5.32
CA GLN A 43 14.12 5.42 -4.79
C GLN A 43 12.97 5.39 -5.80
N LEU A 44 13.23 5.60 -7.09
CA LEU A 44 12.23 5.53 -8.16
C LEU A 44 11.68 4.11 -8.27
N GLN A 45 12.57 3.12 -8.39
CA GLN A 45 12.19 1.72 -8.53
C GLN A 45 11.47 1.22 -7.28
N ASP A 46 11.99 1.52 -6.09
CA ASP A 46 11.37 1.11 -4.83
C ASP A 46 10.00 1.79 -4.63
N ALA A 47 9.89 3.09 -4.88
CA ALA A 47 8.62 3.80 -4.71
C ALA A 47 7.54 3.30 -5.69
N LEU A 48 7.89 3.14 -6.97
CA LEU A 48 6.93 2.66 -7.98
C LEU A 48 6.57 1.20 -7.76
N SER A 49 7.54 0.32 -7.48
CA SER A 49 7.28 -1.11 -7.22
C SER A 49 6.46 -1.32 -5.94
N THR A 50 6.79 -0.62 -4.85
CA THR A 50 6.05 -0.71 -3.58
C THR A 50 4.63 -0.20 -3.73
N LEU A 51 4.45 0.96 -4.38
CA LEU A 51 3.11 1.51 -4.60
C LEU A 51 2.27 0.63 -5.53
N ARG A 52 2.88 0.10 -6.59
CA ARG A 52 2.25 -0.87 -7.48
C ARG A 52 1.77 -2.07 -6.68
N GLN A 53 2.66 -2.69 -5.92
CA GLN A 53 2.34 -3.85 -5.10
C GLN A 53 1.17 -3.55 -4.15
N ALA A 54 1.21 -2.42 -3.44
CA ALA A 54 0.15 -1.99 -2.53
C ALA A 54 -1.21 -1.79 -3.24
N LEU A 55 -1.23 -1.18 -4.44
CA LEU A 55 -2.46 -0.97 -5.21
C LEU A 55 -3.09 -2.29 -5.68
N TYR A 56 -2.28 -3.22 -6.18
CA TYR A 56 -2.75 -4.51 -6.66
C TYR A 56 -3.20 -5.42 -5.53
N GLU A 57 -2.46 -5.43 -4.41
CA GLU A 57 -2.86 -6.16 -3.21
C GLU A 57 -4.22 -5.65 -2.70
N GLU A 58 -4.42 -4.33 -2.66
CA GLU A 58 -5.68 -3.72 -2.24
C GLU A 58 -6.84 -4.14 -3.15
N ARG A 59 -6.63 -4.11 -4.46
CA ARG A 59 -7.64 -4.56 -5.43
C ARG A 59 -8.01 -6.02 -5.24
N GLU A 60 -7.03 -6.90 -5.04
CA GLU A 60 -7.27 -8.33 -4.85
C GLU A 60 -7.94 -8.62 -3.50
N TYR A 61 -7.59 -7.88 -2.45
CA TYR A 61 -8.31 -7.91 -1.19
C TYR A 61 -9.80 -7.59 -1.41
N LEU A 62 -10.11 -6.51 -2.11
CA LEU A 62 -11.49 -6.09 -2.36
C LEU A 62 -12.25 -7.10 -3.23
N LYS A 63 -11.58 -7.69 -4.23
CA LYS A 63 -12.15 -8.77 -5.05
C LYS A 63 -12.50 -10.00 -4.20
N ARG A 64 -11.60 -10.41 -3.30
CA ARG A 64 -11.83 -11.51 -2.36
C ARG A 64 -12.97 -11.19 -1.38
N LYS A 65 -13.00 -9.98 -0.83
CA LYS A 65 -14.05 -9.53 0.09
C LYS A 65 -15.43 -9.53 -0.57
N ARG A 66 -15.52 -9.09 -1.83
CA ARG A 66 -16.77 -9.14 -2.61
C ARG A 66 -17.26 -10.57 -2.81
N ARG A 67 -16.37 -11.51 -3.16
CA ARG A 67 -16.74 -12.93 -3.35
C ARG A 67 -17.30 -13.54 -2.06
N ARG A 68 -16.61 -13.33 -0.93
CA ARG A 68 -17.05 -13.81 0.39
C ARG A 68 -18.38 -13.20 0.85
N GLY A 69 -18.65 -11.94 0.49
CA GLY A 69 -19.94 -11.30 0.76
C GLY A 69 -21.09 -11.96 0.01
N ASN A 70 -20.87 -12.27 -1.27
CA ASN A 70 -21.87 -12.90 -2.14
C ASN A 70 -22.23 -14.32 -1.66
N ASP A 71 -21.25 -15.12 -1.26
CA ASP A 71 -21.46 -16.49 -0.77
C ASP A 71 -22.24 -16.53 0.56
N LYS A 72 -22.08 -15.52 1.43
CA LYS A 72 -22.85 -15.38 2.68
C LYS A 72 -24.30 -14.94 2.45
N GLU A 73 -24.61 -14.24 1.35
CA GLU A 73 -25.97 -13.84 0.98
C GLU A 73 -26.76 -15.01 0.38
N GLU A 74 -26.15 -15.82 -0.49
CA GLU A 74 -26.84 -16.97 -1.11
C GLU A 74 -27.27 -18.03 -0.08
N GLY A 75 -26.46 -18.29 0.95
CA GLY A 75 -26.78 -19.23 2.03
C GLY A 75 -27.86 -18.77 3.03
N ARG A 76 -28.31 -17.51 2.98
CA ARG A 76 -29.35 -16.96 3.89
C ARG A 76 -30.70 -16.73 3.23
N SER A 77 -30.88 -17.20 2.00
CA SER A 77 -32.09 -17.04 1.17
C SER A 77 -33.29 -17.91 1.59
N SER A 78 -33.53 -18.09 2.90
CA SER A 78 -34.78 -18.67 3.43
C SER A 78 -35.57 -17.72 4.36
N SER A 79 -35.21 -16.43 4.43
CA SER A 79 -35.98 -15.43 5.21
C SER A 79 -36.25 -14.17 4.39
N LYS A 80 -37.34 -14.22 3.60
CA LYS A 80 -37.98 -13.06 2.98
C LYS A 80 -38.53 -12.13 4.07
N ASN A 81 -37.78 -11.11 4.52
CA ASN A 81 -38.32 -9.78 4.91
C ASN A 81 -37.35 -8.88 5.71
N ARG A 82 -36.08 -8.77 5.32
CA ARG A 82 -35.32 -7.56 5.67
C ARG A 82 -34.47 -7.14 4.48
N PRO A 83 -34.84 -6.09 3.72
CA PRO A 83 -33.89 -5.46 2.84
C PRO A 83 -32.79 -4.91 3.75
N THR A 84 -31.59 -5.49 3.69
CA THR A 84 -30.42 -4.96 4.36
C THR A 84 -30.02 -3.70 3.59
N ILE A 85 -30.67 -2.58 3.93
CA ILE A 85 -30.46 -1.23 3.38
C ILE A 85 -28.96 -0.80 3.42
N TYR A 86 -28.11 -1.56 4.09
CA TYR A 86 -26.66 -1.35 4.21
C TYR A 86 -25.77 -2.15 3.22
N TYR A 87 -26.29 -3.14 2.48
CA TYR A 87 -25.43 -4.15 1.81
C TYR A 87 -25.58 -4.31 0.30
N GLU A 88 -26.49 -3.57 -0.34
CA GLU A 88 -26.68 -3.65 -1.79
C GLU A 88 -25.68 -2.75 -2.55
N GLY A 89 -24.38 -3.04 -2.41
CA GLY A 89 -23.30 -2.33 -3.10
C GLY A 89 -22.68 -1.14 -2.37
N GLY A 90 -22.65 -1.18 -1.04
CA GLY A 90 -22.14 -0.14 -0.14
C GLY A 90 -20.64 0.21 -0.26
N PRO A 91 -20.03 0.82 0.78
CA PRO A 91 -18.70 1.47 0.77
C PRO A 91 -17.56 0.69 0.09
N THR A 92 -17.63 -0.64 0.09
CA THR A 92 -16.67 -1.51 -0.60
C THR A 92 -16.66 -1.34 -2.13
N LYS A 93 -17.80 -1.07 -2.78
CA LYS A 93 -17.84 -0.75 -4.22
C LYS A 93 -17.18 0.60 -4.51
N VAL A 94 -17.51 1.62 -3.70
CA VAL A 94 -16.89 2.95 -3.81
C VAL A 94 -15.38 2.88 -3.61
N ILE A 95 -14.93 2.11 -2.61
CA ILE A 95 -13.51 1.86 -2.39
C ILE A 95 -12.89 1.10 -3.58
N ASN A 96 -13.59 0.11 -4.16
CA ASN A 96 -13.11 -0.61 -5.33
C ASN A 96 -12.96 0.28 -6.56
N ASP A 97 -13.91 1.17 -6.80
CA ASP A 97 -13.85 2.11 -7.92
C ASP A 97 -12.77 3.17 -7.69
N ALA A 98 -12.62 3.67 -6.45
CA ALA A 98 -11.52 4.54 -6.07
C ALA A 98 -10.14 3.87 -6.31
N VAL A 99 -9.98 2.60 -5.93
CA VAL A 99 -8.73 1.86 -6.18
C VAL A 99 -8.48 1.66 -7.67
N LYS A 100 -9.51 1.42 -8.49
CA LYS A 100 -9.36 1.36 -9.97
C LYS A 100 -8.91 2.69 -10.54
N ASP A 101 -9.48 3.79 -10.06
CA ASP A 101 -9.10 5.13 -10.51
C ASP A 101 -7.65 5.45 -10.11
N LEU A 102 -7.22 5.09 -8.90
CA LEU A 102 -5.83 5.22 -8.47
C LEU A 102 -4.88 4.36 -9.32
N ILE A 103 -5.27 3.13 -9.68
CA ILE A 103 -4.47 2.28 -10.57
C ILE A 103 -4.35 2.91 -11.96
N ARG A 104 -5.43 3.50 -12.49
CA ARG A 104 -5.39 4.20 -13.79
C ARG A 104 -4.49 5.43 -13.74
N GLU A 105 -4.57 6.22 -12.66
CA GLU A 105 -3.73 7.40 -12.43
C GLU A 105 -2.25 6.98 -12.29
N PHE A 106 -1.98 5.93 -11.51
CA PHE A 106 -0.64 5.36 -11.35
C PHE A 106 -0.05 4.87 -12.67
N LYS A 107 -0.80 4.10 -13.47
CA LYS A 107 -0.34 3.63 -14.79
C LYS A 107 0.06 4.78 -15.72
N ALA A 108 -0.61 5.93 -15.64
CA ALA A 108 -0.23 7.10 -16.43
C ALA A 108 1.14 7.66 -16.03
N TYR A 109 1.48 7.62 -14.74
CA TYR A 109 2.79 8.03 -14.22
C TYR A 109 3.87 6.97 -14.43
N GLU A 110 3.52 5.69 -14.42
CA GLU A 110 4.46 4.56 -14.58
C GLU A 110 4.89 4.35 -16.03
N ARG A 111 3.97 4.57 -17.00
CA ARG A 111 4.18 4.34 -18.43
C ARG A 111 5.50 4.87 -19.01
N PRO A 112 5.96 6.10 -18.74
CA PRO A 112 7.20 6.61 -19.33
C PRO A 112 8.47 5.95 -18.79
N PHE A 113 8.40 5.18 -17.70
CA PHE A 113 9.57 4.56 -17.06
C PHE A 113 9.75 3.07 -17.40
N LEU A 114 8.81 2.46 -18.13
CA LEU A 114 8.82 1.04 -18.44
C LEU A 114 9.78 0.73 -19.59
N GLU A 115 10.71 -0.21 -19.37
CA GLU A 115 11.75 -0.58 -20.34
C GLU A 115 11.22 -1.42 -21.51
N THR A 116 10.13 -2.16 -21.29
CA THR A 116 9.46 -2.99 -22.30
C THR A 116 7.99 -2.57 -22.43
N GLU A 117 7.60 -2.13 -23.62
CA GLU A 117 6.19 -1.98 -23.97
C GLU A 117 5.62 -3.41 -24.10
N HIS A 118 4.84 -3.85 -23.10
CA HIS A 118 4.40 -5.23 -23.02
C HIS A 118 3.34 -5.52 -24.10
N THR A 119 3.70 -6.33 -25.10
CA THR A 119 2.83 -6.79 -26.21
C THR A 119 1.79 -7.85 -25.78
N GLY A 120 1.35 -7.85 -24.53
CA GLY A 120 0.38 -8.81 -23.98
C GLY A 120 -0.97 -8.17 -23.67
N ARG A 121 -2.04 -8.96 -23.63
CA ARG A 121 -3.36 -8.50 -23.16
C ARG A 121 -3.22 -7.95 -21.73
N GLU A 122 -3.53 -6.68 -21.52
CA GLU A 122 -3.43 -6.00 -20.19
C GLU A 122 -4.07 -6.82 -19.04
N LYS A 123 -5.15 -7.56 -19.33
CA LYS A 123 -5.83 -8.42 -18.35
C LYS A 123 -5.04 -9.65 -17.91
N GLU A 124 -4.10 -10.14 -18.70
CA GLU A 124 -3.25 -11.31 -18.37
C GLU A 124 -2.00 -10.86 -17.62
N LEU A 125 -1.52 -9.64 -17.90
CA LEU A 125 -0.35 -9.01 -17.26
C LEU A 125 -0.66 -8.38 -15.89
N GLU A 126 -1.90 -7.95 -15.63
CA GLU A 126 -2.34 -7.55 -14.27
C GLU A 126 -2.22 -8.69 -13.23
N TRP A 127 -2.01 -9.94 -13.68
CA TRP A 127 -2.07 -11.17 -12.88
C TRP A 127 -0.78 -12.00 -12.91
N SER A 128 0.20 -11.64 -13.73
CA SER A 128 1.48 -12.34 -13.74
C SER A 128 2.40 -11.77 -12.64
N PHE A 129 2.97 -12.66 -11.85
CA PHE A 129 4.06 -12.37 -10.90
C PHE A 129 5.22 -11.60 -11.56
N ASP A 130 5.37 -11.79 -12.87
CA ASP A 130 6.33 -11.13 -13.76
C ASP A 130 6.08 -9.61 -13.91
N ALA A 131 4.82 -9.17 -13.82
CA ALA A 131 4.49 -7.74 -13.92
C ALA A 131 4.95 -6.95 -12.69
N THR A 132 5.15 -7.60 -11.54
CA THR A 132 5.75 -6.99 -10.34
C THR A 132 7.27 -6.87 -10.43
N GLN A 133 7.93 -7.57 -11.36
CA GLN A 133 9.38 -7.52 -11.59
C GLN A 133 9.76 -6.68 -12.82
N GLN A 134 8.98 -5.64 -13.14
CA GLN A 134 9.31 -4.78 -14.27
C GLN A 134 10.56 -3.94 -13.98
N TYR A 135 11.54 -4.05 -14.88
CA TYR A 135 12.74 -3.21 -14.87
C TYR A 135 12.37 -1.79 -15.31
N TYR A 136 12.72 -0.80 -14.47
CA TYR A 136 12.50 0.61 -14.75
C TYR A 136 13.74 1.23 -15.39
N LYS A 137 13.54 1.97 -16.49
CA LYS A 137 14.63 2.76 -17.09
C LYS A 137 15.02 3.90 -16.17
N SER A 138 16.29 3.89 -15.78
CA SER A 138 16.86 4.81 -14.79
C SER A 138 17.86 5.80 -15.39
N ASP A 139 17.66 6.22 -16.64
CA ASP A 139 18.50 7.21 -17.32
C ASP A 139 18.32 8.62 -16.74
N PHE A 140 19.28 9.51 -17.01
CA PHE A 140 19.26 10.90 -16.53
C PHE A 140 17.98 11.68 -16.90
N VAL A 141 17.45 11.47 -18.12
CA VAL A 141 16.17 12.09 -18.56
C VAL A 141 14.99 11.58 -17.73
N HIS A 142 14.96 10.27 -17.43
CA HIS A 142 13.95 9.67 -16.57
C HIS A 142 14.08 10.19 -15.12
N ARG A 143 15.28 10.51 -14.64
CA ARG A 143 15.46 11.13 -13.31
C ARG A 143 14.86 12.53 -13.21
N VAL A 144 15.06 13.36 -14.23
CA VAL A 144 14.43 14.69 -14.30
C VAL A 144 12.90 14.57 -14.41
N LEU A 145 12.43 13.61 -15.21
CA LEU A 145 11.00 13.31 -15.32
C LEU A 145 10.40 12.85 -13.98
N TRP A 146 11.12 12.01 -13.23
CA TRP A 146 10.73 11.54 -11.91
C TRP A 146 10.57 12.67 -10.91
N LEU A 147 11.50 13.63 -10.85
CA LEU A 147 11.38 14.78 -9.93
C LEU A 147 10.08 15.56 -10.16
N ARG A 148 9.60 15.60 -11.41
CA ARG A 148 8.33 16.25 -11.76
C ARG A 148 7.12 15.37 -11.43
N SER A 149 7.20 14.05 -11.62
CA SER A 149 6.09 13.12 -11.38
C SER A 149 5.97 12.64 -9.93
N LYS A 150 7.05 12.76 -9.14
CA LYS A 150 7.15 12.28 -7.75
C LYS A 150 6.00 12.76 -6.88
N GLY A 151 5.65 14.05 -6.95
CA GLY A 151 4.53 14.58 -6.18
C GLY A 151 3.17 13.95 -6.53
N GLY A 152 2.96 13.58 -7.80
CA GLY A 152 1.77 12.86 -8.23
C GLY A 152 1.71 11.43 -7.69
N VAL A 153 2.85 10.74 -7.70
CA VAL A 153 2.98 9.38 -7.17
C VAL A 153 2.80 9.35 -5.64
N GLU A 154 3.38 10.30 -4.92
CA GLU A 154 3.18 10.47 -3.47
C GLU A 154 1.71 10.77 -3.14
N THR A 155 1.04 11.60 -3.94
CA THR A 155 -0.39 11.87 -3.77
C THR A 155 -1.24 10.60 -3.93
N ILE A 156 -0.91 9.73 -4.89
CA ILE A 156 -1.58 8.43 -5.06
C ILE A 156 -1.33 7.54 -3.83
N ALA A 157 -0.09 7.49 -3.34
CA ALA A 157 0.26 6.73 -2.14
C ALA A 157 -0.53 7.20 -0.91
N GLU A 158 -0.63 8.52 -0.68
CA GLU A 158 -1.43 9.08 0.41
C GLU A 158 -2.91 8.73 0.29
N LYS A 159 -3.48 8.83 -0.92
CA LYS A 159 -4.88 8.47 -1.17
C LYS A 159 -5.11 6.98 -0.88
N LEU A 160 -4.20 6.10 -1.32
CA LEU A 160 -4.26 4.68 -1.04
C LEU A 160 -4.16 4.39 0.46
N GLN A 161 -3.22 5.02 1.16
CA GLN A 161 -3.06 4.85 2.60
C GLN A 161 -4.33 5.25 3.36
N LYS A 162 -4.97 6.37 2.99
CA LYS A 162 -6.26 6.79 3.57
C LYS A 162 -7.35 5.74 3.36
N ILE A 163 -7.41 5.12 2.18
CA ILE A 163 -8.35 4.02 1.89
C ILE A 163 -8.04 2.81 2.77
N GLN A 164 -6.77 2.40 2.85
CA GLN A 164 -6.32 1.28 3.66
C GLN A 164 -6.63 1.47 5.15
N THR A 165 -6.33 2.65 5.71
CA THR A 165 -6.65 2.96 7.11
C THR A 165 -8.15 2.87 7.39
N ARG A 166 -8.99 3.42 6.51
CA ARG A 166 -10.46 3.33 6.63
C ARG A 166 -10.94 1.89 6.60
N ARG A 167 -10.42 1.08 5.69
CA ARG A 167 -10.75 -0.34 5.60
C ARG A 167 -10.32 -1.09 6.87
N ILE A 168 -9.08 -0.90 7.32
CA ILE A 168 -8.55 -1.55 8.52
C ILE A 168 -9.43 -1.23 9.72
N ALA A 169 -9.84 0.04 9.89
CA ALA A 169 -10.75 0.43 10.97
C ALA A 169 -12.09 -0.34 10.92
N VAL A 170 -12.69 -0.49 9.73
CA VAL A 170 -13.93 -1.25 9.55
C VAL A 170 -13.73 -2.74 9.86
N GLU A 171 -12.64 -3.33 9.38
CA GLU A 171 -12.34 -4.74 9.58
C GLU A 171 -12.01 -5.07 11.05
N VAL A 172 -11.24 -4.21 11.73
CA VAL A 172 -10.96 -4.32 13.17
C VAL A 172 -12.25 -4.23 13.98
N THR A 173 -13.17 -3.35 13.57
CA THR A 173 -14.48 -3.22 14.23
C THR A 173 -15.32 -4.49 14.05
N GLU A 174 -15.36 -5.06 12.83
CA GLU A 174 -16.06 -6.32 12.57
C GLU A 174 -15.47 -7.48 13.36
N MET A 175 -14.13 -7.58 13.42
CA MET A 175 -13.43 -8.59 14.22
C MET A 175 -13.73 -8.44 15.72
N HIS A 176 -13.82 -7.20 16.22
CA HIS A 176 -14.17 -6.95 17.61
C HIS A 176 -15.56 -7.49 17.97
N PHE A 177 -16.54 -7.26 17.10
CA PHE A 177 -17.88 -7.82 17.30
C PHE A 177 -17.89 -9.35 17.24
N GLN A 178 -17.22 -9.96 16.26
CA GLN A 178 -17.11 -11.42 16.17
C GLN A 178 -16.44 -12.04 17.41
N MET A 179 -15.40 -11.38 17.93
CA MET A 179 -14.70 -11.81 19.14
C MET A 179 -15.61 -11.71 20.38
N SER A 180 -16.38 -10.64 20.50
CA SER A 180 -17.38 -10.48 21.57
C SER A 180 -18.42 -11.60 21.55
N ASP A 181 -18.94 -11.93 20.38
CA ASP A 181 -19.91 -13.03 20.22
C ASP A 181 -19.28 -14.38 20.63
N MET A 182 -18.04 -14.63 20.20
CA MET A 182 -17.30 -15.84 20.56
C MET A 182 -17.08 -15.93 22.08
N MET A 183 -16.72 -14.83 22.74
CA MET A 183 -16.58 -14.80 24.20
C MET A 183 -17.91 -15.09 24.91
N GLY A 184 -19.03 -14.59 24.36
CA GLY A 184 -20.37 -14.94 24.85
C GLY A 184 -20.64 -16.44 24.78
N LEU A 185 -20.31 -17.08 23.64
CA LEU A 185 -20.45 -18.52 23.45
C LEU A 185 -19.54 -19.33 24.39
N VAL A 186 -18.28 -18.91 24.56
CA VAL A 186 -17.34 -19.57 25.48
C VAL A 186 -17.88 -19.53 26.92
N ARG A 187 -18.40 -18.38 27.36
CA ARG A 187 -18.99 -18.24 28.69
C ARG A 187 -20.23 -19.13 28.88
N ASP A 188 -21.05 -19.28 27.84
CA ASP A 188 -22.19 -20.21 27.86
C ASP A 188 -21.73 -21.67 27.98
N GLN A 189 -20.69 -22.07 27.24
CA GLN A 189 -20.10 -23.40 27.35
C GLN A 189 -19.51 -23.67 28.74
N GLU A 190 -18.83 -22.70 29.35
CA GLU A 190 -18.36 -22.81 30.73
C GLU A 190 -19.52 -23.03 31.71
N GLY A 191 -20.63 -22.30 31.56
CA GLY A 191 -21.83 -22.50 32.37
C GLY A 191 -22.42 -23.91 32.23
N ARG A 192 -22.48 -24.42 31.00
CA ARG A 192 -22.95 -25.79 30.72
C ARG A 192 -22.01 -26.85 31.31
N LEU A 193 -20.70 -26.65 31.22
CA LEU A 193 -19.70 -27.55 31.80
C LEU A 193 -19.81 -27.60 33.32
N ARG A 194 -19.97 -26.46 33.99
CA ARG A 194 -20.20 -26.42 35.46
C ARG A 194 -21.48 -27.14 35.86
N ALA A 195 -22.57 -26.95 35.12
CA ALA A 195 -23.82 -27.66 35.38
C ALA A 195 -23.68 -29.19 35.22
N ILE A 196 -22.83 -29.65 34.28
CA ILE A 196 -22.49 -31.08 34.13
C ILE A 196 -21.65 -31.55 35.32
N GLU A 197 -20.66 -30.75 35.73
CA GLU A 197 -19.80 -31.05 36.88
C GLU A 197 -20.60 -31.17 38.18
N GLU A 198 -21.50 -30.23 38.48
CA GLU A 198 -22.39 -30.26 39.64
C GLU A 198 -23.28 -31.52 39.65
N ARG A 199 -23.82 -31.92 38.49
CA ARG A 199 -24.61 -33.15 38.35
C ARG A 199 -23.77 -34.41 38.62
N LEU A 200 -22.53 -34.44 38.12
CA LEU A 200 -21.61 -35.56 38.37
C LEU A 200 -21.21 -35.65 39.85
N GLN A 201 -20.98 -34.51 40.51
CA GLN A 201 -20.68 -34.47 41.95
C GLN A 201 -21.88 -34.95 42.78
N MET A 202 -23.11 -34.50 42.48
CA MET A 202 -24.32 -34.97 43.16
C MET A 202 -24.56 -36.48 42.96
N SER A 203 -24.29 -37.02 41.77
CA SER A 203 -24.36 -38.46 41.54
C SER A 203 -23.35 -39.22 42.40
N ARG A 204 -22.12 -38.70 42.55
CA ARG A 204 -21.07 -39.34 43.37
C ARG A 204 -21.46 -39.43 44.84
N VAL A 205 -22.06 -38.39 45.41
CA VAL A 205 -22.51 -38.36 46.81
C VAL A 205 -23.64 -39.37 47.06
N GLY A 206 -24.61 -39.51 46.13
CA GLY A 206 -25.69 -40.49 46.26
C GLY A 206 -25.22 -41.96 46.26
N TRP A 207 -24.14 -42.28 45.52
CA TRP A 207 -23.52 -43.61 45.56
C TRP A 207 -22.84 -43.92 46.92
N ASP A 208 -22.29 -42.91 47.58
CA ASP A 208 -21.62 -43.05 48.88
C ASP A 208 -22.59 -43.12 50.07
N GLU A 209 -23.84 -42.65 49.90
CA GLU A 209 -24.93 -42.85 50.87
C GLU A 209 -25.60 -44.22 50.73
N LEU A 210 -25.81 -44.70 49.50
CA LEU A 210 -26.34 -46.06 49.25
C LEU A 210 -25.42 -47.18 49.71
N ARG A 211 -24.11 -46.92 49.87
CA ARG A 211 -23.14 -47.89 50.39
C ARG A 211 -23.04 -47.90 51.93
N ARG A 212 -23.64 -46.92 52.60
CA ARG A 212 -23.61 -46.76 54.07
C ARG A 212 -24.87 -47.25 54.79
N ASN A 213 -25.93 -47.59 54.05
CA ASN A 213 -27.06 -48.40 54.53
C ASN A 213 -26.91 -49.85 54.07
#